data_AF-A0A1X6MLY6-F1
#
_entry.id   AF-A0A1X6MLY6-F1
#
_cell.length_a   1.000
_cell.length_b   1.000
_cell.length_c   1.000
_cell.angle_alpha   90.00
_cell.angle_beta   90.00
_cell.angle_gamma   90.00
#
_symmetry.space_group_name_H-M   'P 1'
#
loop_
_entity.id
_entity.type
_entity.pdbx_description
1 polymer ?
#
loop_
_entity_poly.entity_id
_entity_poly.type
_entity_poly.pdbx_seq_one_letter_code
_entity_poly.pdbx_strand_id
1 'polypeptide(L)'
;MSSSTAAPDKETLKLLLPLQYDGKSVVECNCFISQLLIYWMINMALSSLELKIQVALSLLNGDARAWATPIFSQLASVDRRQAPLGPDTPLFGSRIPPGTSTQSPNTSISPSTLFDIFDGRITVQIGIQGATTPFADEAAFLKAFKARFGNLDDAAVAQVELTQLCADKTMREKCTTAEFSALFKGPVDRSGYGNLELRDKYLSGIPSHVYHKIELETFTTWQATDKRTTEVEQILDVSQARQPELNNFFLA
;
A
#
# COMPACT_ATOMS: atom_id res chain seq x y z
N MET A 1 34.85 0.38 -31.61
CA MET A 1 33.63 1.13 -31.94
C MET A 1 33.03 1.61 -30.64
N SER A 2 33.03 2.92 -30.39
CA SER A 2 32.47 3.49 -29.16
C SER A 2 30.95 3.52 -29.31
N SER A 3 30.26 2.71 -28.51
CA SER A 3 28.80 2.72 -28.44
C SER A 3 28.35 4.02 -27.76
N SER A 4 27.72 4.91 -28.52
CA SER A 4 27.05 6.09 -27.99
C SER A 4 25.85 5.62 -27.17
N THR A 5 25.94 5.71 -25.85
CA THR A 5 24.79 5.48 -24.97
C THR A 5 23.84 6.65 -25.16
N ALA A 6 22.81 6.47 -25.98
CA ALA A 6 21.77 7.47 -26.19
C ALA A 6 21.04 7.70 -24.86
N ALA A 7 20.92 8.96 -24.46
CA ALA A 7 20.12 9.34 -23.30
C ALA A 7 18.66 8.88 -23.53
N PRO A 8 17.99 8.32 -22.50
CA PRO A 8 16.60 7.87 -22.62
C PRO A 8 15.69 9.05 -23.03
N ASP A 9 14.77 8.80 -23.96
CA ASP A 9 13.91 9.84 -24.52
C ASP A 9 12.82 10.31 -23.54
N LYS A 10 12.25 11.50 -23.78
CA LYS A 10 11.26 12.13 -22.91
C LYS A 10 9.97 11.30 -22.78
N GLU A 11 9.63 10.47 -23.77
CA GLU A 11 8.44 9.62 -23.75
C GLU A 11 8.67 8.34 -22.94
N THR A 12 9.85 7.75 -22.99
CA THR A 12 10.26 6.65 -22.09
C THR A 12 10.33 7.12 -20.64
N LEU A 13 10.77 8.34 -20.38
CA LEU A 13 10.73 8.92 -19.03
C LEU A 13 9.29 9.16 -18.51
N LYS A 14 8.33 9.49 -19.39
CA LYS A 14 6.91 9.60 -19.01
C LYS A 14 6.28 8.26 -18.68
N LEU A 15 6.64 7.19 -19.40
CA LEU A 15 6.17 5.83 -19.13
C LEU A 15 6.74 5.26 -17.81
N LEU A 16 7.85 5.83 -17.33
CA LEU A 16 8.49 5.46 -16.07
C LEU A 16 8.02 6.31 -14.87
N LEU A 17 7.11 7.26 -15.08
CA LEU A 17 6.57 8.05 -13.97
C LEU A 17 5.74 7.12 -13.05
N PRO A 18 5.99 7.10 -11.74
CA PRO A 18 5.21 6.28 -10.82
C PRO A 18 3.73 6.66 -10.89
N LEU A 19 2.85 5.66 -10.81
CA LEU A 19 1.40 5.85 -10.75
C LEU A 19 1.03 6.72 -9.55
N GLN A 20 -0.07 7.48 -9.66
CA GLN A 20 -0.56 8.25 -8.52
C GLN A 20 -1.07 7.32 -7.41
N TYR A 21 -0.82 7.69 -6.16
CA TYR A 21 -1.25 6.91 -4.99
C TYR A 21 -2.25 7.70 -4.15
N ASP A 22 -3.42 7.12 -3.85
CA ASP A 22 -4.52 7.82 -3.16
C ASP A 22 -4.55 7.63 -1.64
N GLY A 23 -3.71 6.76 -1.10
CA GLY A 23 -3.62 6.48 0.34
C GLY A 23 -4.50 5.34 0.85
N LYS A 24 -5.25 4.63 -0.01
CA LYS A 24 -6.27 3.66 0.45
C LYS A 24 -5.79 2.22 0.56
N SER A 25 -4.97 1.76 -0.38
CA SER A 25 -4.55 0.36 -0.48
C SER A 25 -3.08 0.16 -0.12
N VAL A 26 -2.79 -0.87 0.67
CA VAL A 26 -1.41 -1.26 1.02
C VAL A 26 -0.70 -1.89 -0.18
N VAL A 27 -1.41 -2.68 -0.98
CA VAL A 27 -0.85 -3.28 -2.21
C VAL A 27 -0.43 -2.19 -3.18
N GLU A 28 -1.24 -1.15 -3.34
CA GLU A 28 -0.92 0.01 -4.17
C GLU A 28 0.21 0.86 -3.58
N CYS A 29 0.29 0.97 -2.24
CA CYS A 29 1.43 1.61 -1.56
C CYS A 29 2.76 0.91 -1.91
N ASN A 30 2.78 -0.43 -1.87
CA ASN A 30 3.97 -1.20 -2.21
C ASN A 30 4.31 -1.09 -3.71
N CYS A 31 3.29 -1.09 -4.57
CA CYS A 31 3.46 -0.85 -6.00
C CYS A 31 4.06 0.53 -6.28
N PHE A 32 3.52 1.57 -5.65
CA PHE A 32 4.00 2.94 -5.74
C PHE A 32 5.46 3.07 -5.30
N ILE A 33 5.82 2.52 -4.14
CA ILE A 33 7.20 2.57 -3.63
C ILE A 33 8.17 1.89 -4.60
N SER A 34 7.78 0.75 -5.16
CA SER A 34 8.63 0.00 -6.10
C SER A 34 8.86 0.79 -7.39
N GLN A 35 7.81 1.40 -7.93
CA GLN A 35 7.90 2.28 -9.11
C GLN A 35 8.73 3.54 -8.82
N LEU A 36 8.55 4.15 -7.64
CA LEU A 36 9.31 5.32 -7.22
C LEU A 36 10.81 5.04 -7.10
N LEU A 37 11.18 3.88 -6.53
CA LEU A 37 12.58 3.45 -6.43
C LEU A 37 13.20 3.19 -7.81
N ILE A 38 12.47 2.52 -8.70
CA ILE A 38 12.92 2.29 -10.08
C ILE A 38 13.11 3.62 -10.81
N TYR A 39 12.16 4.55 -10.64
CA TYR A 39 12.22 5.89 -11.21
C TYR A 39 13.44 6.68 -10.71
N TRP A 40 13.70 6.70 -9.40
CA TRP A 40 14.88 7.37 -8.83
C TRP A 40 16.20 6.73 -9.29
N MET A 41 16.21 5.42 -9.55
CA MET A 41 17.39 4.71 -10.02
C MET A 41 17.71 4.99 -11.49
N ILE A 42 16.69 5.11 -12.34
CA ILE A 42 16.86 5.38 -13.77
C ILE A 42 17.05 6.88 -14.03
N ASN A 43 16.37 7.72 -13.27
CA ASN A 43 16.42 9.17 -13.45
C ASN A 43 17.59 9.81 -12.69
N MET A 44 18.77 9.80 -13.32
CA MET A 44 19.99 10.43 -12.80
C MET A 44 19.91 11.97 -12.70
N ALA A 45 18.86 12.61 -13.23
CA ALA A 45 18.70 14.07 -13.18
C ALA A 45 18.21 14.58 -11.81
N LEU A 46 17.58 13.72 -11.00
CA LEU A 46 17.18 14.05 -9.63
C LEU A 46 18.37 13.87 -8.69
N SER A 47 19.31 14.80 -8.75
CA SER A 47 20.57 14.72 -8.00
C SER A 47 20.43 15.07 -6.52
N SER A 48 19.35 15.78 -6.12
CA SER A 48 19.11 16.17 -4.73
C SER A 48 17.96 15.39 -4.10
N LEU A 49 18.15 15.01 -2.82
CA LEU A 49 17.14 14.37 -1.98
C LEU A 49 15.82 15.16 -1.96
N GLU A 50 15.92 16.49 -1.95
CA GLU A 50 14.76 17.38 -1.93
C GLU A 50 13.91 17.27 -3.21
N LEU A 51 14.54 17.25 -4.39
CA LEU A 51 13.81 17.07 -5.65
C LEU A 51 13.15 15.69 -5.72
N LYS A 52 13.86 14.64 -5.26
CA LYS A 52 13.30 13.28 -5.19
C LYS A 52 12.04 13.22 -4.32
N ILE A 53 12.08 13.85 -3.13
CA ILE A 53 10.95 13.89 -2.21
C ILE A 53 9.81 14.76 -2.76
N GLN A 54 10.10 15.92 -3.36
CA GLN A 54 9.07 16.77 -3.97
C GLN A 54 8.32 16.06 -5.11
N VAL A 55 9.03 15.29 -5.95
CA VAL A 55 8.40 14.45 -6.97
C VAL A 55 7.56 13.34 -6.34
N ALA A 56 8.08 12.64 -5.33
CA ALA A 56 7.30 11.59 -4.65
C ALA A 56 5.99 12.13 -4.06
N LEU A 57 6.05 13.30 -3.41
CA LEU A 57 4.87 13.92 -2.80
C LEU A 57 3.88 14.45 -3.85
N SER A 58 4.34 14.88 -5.04
CA SER A 58 3.46 15.42 -6.09
C SER A 58 2.61 14.35 -6.77
N LEU A 59 3.04 13.09 -6.66
CA LEU A 59 2.32 11.92 -7.16
C LEU A 59 1.24 11.42 -6.19
N LEU A 60 1.10 12.05 -5.01
CA LEU A 60 0.10 11.66 -4.01
C LEU A 60 -1.24 12.36 -4.26
N ASN A 61 -2.32 11.60 -4.13
CA ASN A 61 -3.70 12.06 -4.25
C ASN A 61 -4.52 11.66 -3.00
N GLY A 62 -5.77 12.13 -2.90
CA GLY A 62 -6.70 11.71 -1.84
C GLY A 62 -6.15 11.89 -0.42
N ASP A 63 -6.23 10.81 0.38
CA ASP A 63 -5.76 10.78 1.77
C ASP A 63 -4.23 10.90 1.85
N ALA A 64 -3.51 10.37 0.85
CA ALA A 64 -2.07 10.53 0.77
C ALA A 64 -1.65 11.99 0.55
N ARG A 65 -2.43 12.75 -0.22
CA ARG A 65 -2.21 14.19 -0.43
C ARG A 65 -2.46 15.01 0.84
N ALA A 66 -3.47 14.64 1.64
CA ALA A 66 -3.72 15.30 2.92
C ALA A 66 -2.52 15.16 3.87
N TRP A 67 -1.86 14.00 3.88
CA TRP A 67 -0.61 13.78 4.62
C TRP A 67 0.60 14.53 4.02
N ALA A 68 0.67 14.64 2.70
CA ALA A 68 1.77 15.32 2.00
C ALA A 68 1.78 16.84 2.20
N THR A 69 0.61 17.44 2.37
CA THR A 69 0.39 18.90 2.45
C THR A 69 1.29 19.62 3.49
N PRO A 70 1.37 19.17 4.76
CA PRO A 70 2.26 19.79 5.73
C PRO A 70 3.75 19.61 5.40
N ILE A 71 4.13 18.51 4.75
CA ILE A 71 5.52 18.22 4.37
C ILE A 71 5.94 19.13 3.20
N PHE A 72 5.07 19.31 2.21
CA PHE A 72 5.27 20.26 1.11
C PHE A 72 5.43 21.69 1.60
N SER A 73 4.62 22.10 2.58
CA SER A 73 4.68 23.44 3.15
C SER A 73 6.02 23.71 3.85
N GLN A 74 6.59 22.69 4.49
CA GLN A 74 7.92 22.77 5.10
C GLN A 74 9.00 22.93 4.03
N LEU A 75 8.96 22.13 2.96
CA LEU A 75 9.92 22.22 1.84
C LEU A 75 9.85 23.59 1.13
N ALA A 76 8.66 24.16 0.94
CA ALA A 76 8.49 25.45 0.28
C ALA A 76 8.86 26.67 1.17
N SER A 77 8.91 26.49 2.49
CA SER A 77 9.15 27.59 3.45
C SER A 77 10.63 27.92 3.69
N VAL A 78 11.54 27.13 3.12
CA VAL A 78 12.99 27.23 3.41
C VAL A 78 13.67 28.42 2.71
N ASP A 79 13.02 29.06 1.73
CA ASP A 79 13.60 30.19 0.98
C ASP A 79 13.15 31.59 1.44
N ARG A 80 12.99 31.82 2.76
CA ARG A 80 12.61 33.17 3.23
C ARG A 80 13.18 33.66 4.55
N ARG A 81 14.27 33.09 5.04
CA ARG A 81 14.99 33.69 6.18
C ARG A 81 16.44 34.03 5.83
N GLN A 82 16.59 35.32 5.52
CA GLN A 82 17.71 36.21 5.83
C GLN A 82 18.58 36.69 4.65
N ALA A 83 18.24 37.86 4.11
CA ALA A 83 19.24 38.85 3.72
C ALA A 83 19.29 39.90 4.86
N PRO A 84 20.45 40.22 5.45
CA PRO A 84 20.54 41.33 6.38
C PRO A 84 20.50 42.63 5.57
N LEU A 85 19.31 43.23 5.46
CA LEU A 85 19.21 44.62 5.08
C LEU A 85 19.54 45.45 6.32
N GLY A 86 20.67 46.15 6.25
CA GLY A 86 21.10 47.12 7.25
C GLY A 86 20.06 48.24 7.44
N PRO A 87 20.13 48.97 8.56
CA PRO A 87 19.17 50.02 8.85
C PRO A 87 19.41 51.21 7.92
N ASP A 88 18.32 51.96 7.70
CA ASP A 88 18.24 53.32 7.15
C ASP A 88 17.88 53.47 5.66
N THR A 89 16.60 53.80 5.40
CA THR A 89 16.13 55.07 4.75
C THR A 89 14.66 54.92 4.28
N PRO A 90 13.78 55.95 4.43
CA PRO A 90 12.34 55.76 4.65
C PRO A 90 11.40 56.00 3.45
N LEU A 91 10.15 55.53 3.64
CA LEU A 91 8.85 56.08 3.20
C LEU A 91 8.65 56.49 1.73
N PHE A 92 7.94 55.65 0.97
CA PHE A 92 6.86 56.00 0.04
C PHE A 92 6.03 54.71 -0.13
N GLY A 93 4.71 54.64 -0.15
CA GLY A 93 3.63 55.58 -0.42
C GLY A 93 2.48 54.71 -0.92
N SER A 94 1.34 54.76 -0.25
CA SER A 94 0.17 53.91 -0.47
C SER A 94 -0.40 54.01 -1.89
N ARG A 95 -0.61 52.88 -2.58
CA ARG A 95 -1.72 52.74 -3.55
C ARG A 95 -2.03 51.27 -3.89
N ILE A 96 -3.16 50.79 -3.37
CA ILE A 96 -3.91 49.62 -3.86
C ILE A 96 -4.76 50.09 -5.05
N PRO A 97 -4.94 49.29 -6.12
CA PRO A 97 -6.17 49.30 -6.89
C PRO A 97 -6.92 47.96 -6.75
N PRO A 98 -8.27 48.01 -6.67
CA PRO A 98 -9.10 46.82 -6.50
C PRO A 98 -9.39 46.18 -7.87
N GLY A 99 -9.32 44.86 -7.91
CA GLY A 99 -9.74 44.06 -9.07
C GLY A 99 -10.25 42.71 -8.57
N THR A 100 -11.56 42.59 -8.44
CA THR A 100 -12.28 41.36 -8.17
C THR A 100 -12.09 40.36 -9.32
N SER A 101 -11.55 39.18 -9.02
CA SER A 101 -11.88 37.96 -9.75
C SER A 101 -11.90 36.78 -8.78
N THR A 102 -13.09 36.51 -8.26
CA THR A 102 -13.46 35.22 -7.70
C THR A 102 -13.41 34.19 -8.82
N GLN A 103 -12.30 33.45 -8.92
CA GLN A 103 -12.26 32.20 -9.66
C GLN A 103 -11.72 31.09 -8.74
N SER A 104 -12.66 30.28 -8.26
CA SER A 104 -12.40 29.02 -7.57
C SER A 104 -11.58 28.10 -8.48
N PRO A 105 -10.40 27.59 -8.07
CA PRO A 105 -9.68 26.61 -8.87
C PRO A 105 -10.06 25.21 -8.40
N ASN A 106 -11.26 24.76 -8.79
CA ASN A 106 -11.51 23.32 -8.92
C ASN A 106 -11.19 22.95 -10.36
N THR A 107 -9.92 23.01 -10.72
CA THR A 107 -9.45 22.56 -12.05
C THR A 107 -8.47 21.43 -11.80
N SER A 108 -8.88 20.22 -12.17
CA SER A 108 -7.99 19.07 -12.29
C SER A 108 -6.82 19.47 -13.18
N ILE A 109 -5.64 19.62 -12.57
CA ILE A 109 -4.41 19.94 -13.32
C ILE A 109 -4.09 18.70 -14.15
N SER A 110 -4.15 18.83 -15.47
CA SER A 110 -3.76 17.76 -16.39
C SER A 110 -2.29 17.40 -16.17
N PRO A 111 -1.90 16.11 -16.27
CA PRO A 111 -0.52 15.66 -16.05
C PRO A 111 0.53 16.42 -16.88
N SER A 112 0.14 16.91 -18.06
CA SER A 112 0.99 17.71 -18.95
C SER A 112 1.36 19.08 -18.36
N THR A 113 0.41 19.75 -17.71
CA THR A 113 0.63 21.06 -17.08
C THR A 113 1.54 20.95 -15.85
N LEU A 114 1.55 19.77 -15.21
CA LEU A 114 2.42 19.47 -14.07
C LEU A 114 3.89 19.42 -14.51
N PHE A 115 4.20 18.78 -15.63
CA PHE A 115 5.55 18.78 -16.22
C PHE A 115 6.02 20.18 -16.64
N ASP A 116 5.15 21.00 -17.24
CA ASP A 116 5.51 22.36 -17.65
C ASP A 116 5.70 23.32 -16.45
N ILE A 117 4.96 23.10 -15.35
CA ILE A 117 5.19 23.80 -14.07
C ILE A 117 6.53 23.38 -13.45
N PHE A 118 6.90 22.10 -13.56
CA PHE A 118 8.16 21.56 -13.03
C PHE A 118 9.39 22.06 -13.80
N ASP A 119 9.31 22.26 -15.12
CA ASP A 119 10.43 22.75 -15.94
C ASP A 119 10.55 24.30 -15.90
N GLY A 120 9.41 25.01 -15.86
CA GLY A 120 9.37 26.47 -15.91
C GLY A 120 9.57 27.21 -14.57
N ARG A 121 9.37 26.55 -13.42
CA ARG A 121 9.57 27.18 -12.08
C ARG A 121 10.91 26.88 -11.42
N ILE A 122 11.70 25.93 -11.94
CA ILE A 122 13.01 25.57 -11.34
C ILE A 122 14.15 26.52 -11.77
N THR A 123 13.91 27.45 -12.72
CA THR A 123 14.92 28.44 -13.13
C THR A 123 14.94 29.73 -12.31
N VAL A 124 14.20 29.82 -11.20
CA VAL A 124 14.36 30.91 -10.22
C VAL A 124 15.15 30.40 -9.02
N GLN A 125 16.45 30.66 -9.09
CA GLN A 125 17.44 30.77 -8.01
C GLN A 125 17.11 30.05 -6.68
N ILE A 126 17.50 28.78 -6.55
CA ILE A 126 17.73 28.20 -5.21
C ILE A 126 19.23 28.24 -4.96
N GLY A 127 19.66 29.22 -4.17
CA GLY A 127 21.00 29.24 -3.57
C GLY A 127 21.12 28.06 -2.61
N ILE A 128 22.09 27.18 -2.86
CA ILE A 128 22.34 26.01 -2.03
C ILE A 128 22.94 26.49 -0.71
N GLN A 129 22.11 26.69 0.33
CA GLN A 129 22.62 26.79 1.68
C GLN A 129 21.65 26.15 2.69
N GLY A 130 21.99 24.92 3.10
CA GLY A 130 21.57 24.35 4.39
C GLY A 130 20.09 24.05 4.56
N ALA A 131 19.36 23.65 3.50
CA ALA A 131 18.01 23.13 3.63
C ALA A 131 18.04 21.80 4.40
N THR A 132 17.59 21.80 5.66
CA THR A 132 17.37 20.56 6.41
C THR A 132 16.02 20.02 5.96
N THR A 133 16.01 19.12 4.98
CA THR A 133 14.77 18.41 4.63
C THR A 133 14.24 17.70 5.90
N PRO A 134 12.92 17.51 6.08
CA PRO A 134 12.39 16.84 7.26
C PRO A 134 12.84 15.37 7.38
N PHE A 135 13.53 14.85 6.35
CA PHE A 135 14.10 13.52 6.30
C PHE A 135 15.63 13.61 6.16
N ALA A 136 16.36 12.73 6.86
CA ALA A 136 17.82 12.71 6.78
C ALA A 136 18.33 12.15 5.43
N ASP A 137 17.57 11.22 4.84
CA ASP A 137 17.90 10.52 3.60
C ASP A 137 16.64 9.90 2.97
N GLU A 138 16.81 9.25 1.82
CA GLU A 138 15.74 8.56 1.09
C GLU A 138 15.09 7.46 1.94
N ALA A 139 15.88 6.76 2.77
CA ALA A 139 15.39 5.67 3.60
C ALA A 139 14.51 6.18 4.74
N ALA A 140 14.83 7.34 5.33
CA ALA A 140 14.03 8.01 6.35
C ALA A 140 12.68 8.45 5.80
N PHE A 141 12.64 8.97 4.56
CA PHE A 141 11.39 9.26 3.86
C PHE A 141 10.56 7.99 3.63
N LEU A 142 11.17 6.96 3.03
CA LEU A 142 10.47 5.69 2.75
C LEU A 142 9.96 5.03 4.04
N LYS A 143 10.71 5.10 5.13
CA LYS A 143 10.30 4.59 6.44
C LYS A 143 9.09 5.34 6.99
N ALA A 144 9.09 6.66 6.94
CA ALA A 144 7.95 7.46 7.39
C ALA A 144 6.71 7.26 6.49
N PHE A 145 6.92 7.17 5.18
CA PHE A 145 5.87 6.90 4.20
C PHE A 145 5.25 5.51 4.42
N LYS A 146 6.08 4.47 4.58
CA LYS A 146 5.63 3.11 4.93
C LYS A 146 4.98 3.05 6.31
N ALA A 147 5.47 3.76 7.31
CA ALA A 147 4.80 3.80 8.62
C ALA A 147 3.40 4.44 8.54
N ARG A 148 3.19 5.36 7.60
CA ARG A 148 1.89 6.03 7.40
C ARG A 148 0.91 5.23 6.57
N PHE A 149 1.36 4.62 5.48
CA PHE A 149 0.50 3.98 4.46
C PHE A 149 0.76 2.48 4.29
N GLY A 150 1.93 2.01 4.70
CA GLY A 150 2.36 0.63 4.68
C GLY A 150 2.16 -0.07 6.02
N ASN A 151 1.08 0.25 6.75
CA ASN A 151 0.71 -0.47 7.96
C ASN A 151 0.25 -1.89 7.58
N LEU A 152 1.12 -2.81 7.14
CA LEU A 152 0.75 -4.22 6.91
C LEU A 152 1.82 -5.21 6.39
N ASP A 153 3.13 -5.12 6.63
CA ASP A 153 3.97 -6.29 6.21
C ASP A 153 3.51 -7.58 6.92
N ASP A 154 3.01 -7.51 8.17
CA ASP A 154 2.47 -8.69 8.83
C ASP A 154 1.07 -9.12 8.34
N ALA A 155 0.13 -8.20 8.13
CA ALA A 155 -1.20 -8.63 7.67
C ALA A 155 -1.25 -8.89 6.17
N ALA A 156 -0.49 -8.19 5.32
CA ALA A 156 -0.44 -8.53 3.90
C ALA A 156 0.20 -9.91 3.73
N VAL A 157 1.27 -10.21 4.49
CA VAL A 157 1.84 -11.57 4.57
C VAL A 157 0.79 -12.55 5.08
N ALA A 158 0.07 -12.25 6.16
CA ALA A 158 -0.99 -13.13 6.67
C ALA A 158 -2.13 -13.36 5.68
N GLN A 159 -2.51 -12.33 4.91
CA GLN A 159 -3.56 -12.42 3.89
C GLN A 159 -3.11 -13.30 2.72
N VAL A 160 -1.84 -13.20 2.31
CA VAL A 160 -1.23 -14.07 1.30
C VAL A 160 -1.14 -15.50 1.83
N GLU A 161 -0.67 -15.70 3.06
CA GLU A 161 -0.61 -17.02 3.71
C GLU A 161 -1.99 -17.66 3.80
N LEU A 162 -3.03 -16.93 4.23
CA LEU A 162 -4.41 -17.44 4.28
C LEU A 162 -4.90 -17.84 2.89
N THR A 163 -4.63 -17.03 1.88
CA THR A 163 -5.05 -17.30 0.50
C THR A 163 -4.35 -18.54 -0.05
N GLN A 164 -3.05 -18.69 0.21
CA GLN A 164 -2.27 -19.84 -0.20
C GLN A 164 -2.71 -21.11 0.54
N LEU A 165 -2.93 -21.03 1.86
CA LEU A 165 -3.41 -22.13 2.69
C LEU A 165 -4.76 -22.67 2.19
N CYS A 166 -5.69 -21.78 1.82
CA CYS A 166 -7.02 -22.16 1.32
C CYS A 166 -7.02 -22.68 -0.13
N ALA A 167 -6.02 -22.27 -0.92
CA ALA A 167 -5.85 -22.71 -2.31
C ALA A 167 -5.04 -24.02 -2.42
N ASP A 168 -4.33 -24.42 -1.38
CA ASP A 168 -3.57 -25.66 -1.35
C ASP A 168 -4.52 -26.86 -1.42
N LYS A 169 -4.43 -27.60 -2.54
CA LYS A 169 -5.24 -28.79 -2.77
C LYS A 169 -4.99 -29.88 -1.74
N THR A 170 -3.77 -29.98 -1.22
CA THR A 170 -3.40 -31.02 -0.26
C THR A 170 -4.12 -30.83 1.07
N MET A 171 -4.42 -29.58 1.45
CA MET A 171 -5.22 -29.26 2.63
C MET A 171 -6.65 -29.80 2.52
N ARG A 172 -7.21 -29.82 1.30
CA ARG A 172 -8.60 -30.28 1.07
C ARG A 172 -8.76 -31.80 1.00
N GLU A 173 -7.68 -32.52 0.68
CA GLU A 173 -7.72 -33.96 0.41
C GLU A 173 -7.12 -34.82 1.53
N LYS A 174 -6.09 -34.33 2.23
CA LYS A 174 -5.27 -35.15 3.13
C LYS A 174 -5.12 -34.61 4.54
N CYS A 175 -5.39 -33.32 4.74
CA CYS A 175 -5.23 -32.68 6.03
C CYS A 175 -6.46 -32.94 6.91
N THR A 176 -6.23 -33.14 8.21
CA THR A 176 -7.32 -33.19 9.18
C THR A 176 -7.86 -31.80 9.46
N THR A 177 -9.12 -31.70 9.88
CA THR A 177 -9.71 -30.42 10.29
C THR A 177 -8.89 -29.72 11.38
N ALA A 178 -8.32 -30.47 12.33
CA ALA A 178 -7.53 -29.91 13.44
C ALA A 178 -6.20 -29.30 12.96
N GLU A 179 -5.51 -29.95 12.04
CA GLU A 179 -4.27 -29.43 11.44
C GLU A 179 -4.55 -28.16 10.63
N PHE A 180 -5.60 -28.16 9.80
CA PHE A 180 -6.00 -26.98 9.05
C PHE A 180 -6.33 -25.81 9.97
N SER A 181 -7.11 -26.05 11.03
CA SER A 181 -7.47 -25.05 12.05
C SER A 181 -6.25 -24.43 12.72
N ALA A 182 -5.27 -25.26 13.10
CA ALA A 182 -4.03 -24.79 13.71
C ALA A 182 -3.24 -23.86 12.77
N LEU A 183 -3.14 -24.22 11.49
CA LEU A 183 -2.46 -23.41 10.48
C LEU A 183 -3.24 -22.13 10.14
N PHE A 184 -4.57 -22.17 10.15
CA PHE A 184 -5.43 -21.04 9.85
C PHE A 184 -5.42 -20.00 10.97
N LYS A 185 -5.35 -20.43 12.24
CA LYS A 185 -5.42 -19.54 13.40
C LYS A 185 -4.24 -18.55 13.49
N GLY A 186 -3.03 -18.96 13.14
CA GLY A 186 -1.85 -18.08 13.22
C GLY A 186 -1.97 -16.81 12.37
N PRO A 187 -2.28 -16.95 11.07
CA PRO A 187 -2.49 -15.80 10.18
C PRO A 187 -3.75 -14.97 10.50
N VAL A 188 -4.81 -15.57 11.06
CA VAL A 188 -6.06 -14.87 11.39
C VAL A 188 -5.82 -13.61 12.23
N ASP A 189 -5.08 -13.75 13.32
CA ASP A 189 -4.91 -12.68 14.33
C ASP A 189 -4.18 -11.46 13.76
N ARG A 190 -3.30 -11.68 12.79
CA ARG A 190 -2.55 -10.61 12.12
C ARG A 190 -3.23 -10.08 10.87
N SER A 191 -4.12 -10.83 10.20
CA SER A 191 -4.67 -10.52 8.86
C SER A 191 -5.56 -9.27 8.73
N GLY A 192 -6.17 -8.82 9.83
CA GLY A 192 -7.11 -7.69 9.83
C GLY A 192 -8.46 -7.98 9.14
N TYR A 193 -8.72 -9.23 8.73
CA TYR A 193 -9.99 -9.61 8.11
C TYR A 193 -11.16 -9.57 9.10
N GLY A 194 -12.35 -9.23 8.59
CA GLY A 194 -13.59 -9.33 9.36
C GLY A 194 -14.08 -10.78 9.51
N ASN A 195 -14.95 -11.02 10.48
CA ASN A 195 -15.47 -12.36 10.78
C ASN A 195 -16.12 -13.08 9.59
N LEU A 196 -16.87 -12.36 8.75
CA LEU A 196 -17.51 -12.93 7.55
C LEU A 196 -16.47 -13.38 6.52
N GLU A 197 -15.45 -12.56 6.28
CA GLU A 197 -14.41 -12.87 5.32
C GLU A 197 -13.52 -14.02 5.79
N LEU A 198 -13.19 -14.07 7.08
CA LEU A 198 -12.49 -15.21 7.68
C LEU A 198 -13.31 -16.49 7.59
N ARG A 199 -14.63 -16.43 7.81
CA ARG A 199 -15.52 -17.58 7.66
C ARG A 199 -15.50 -18.09 6.22
N ASP A 200 -15.66 -17.22 5.23
CA ASP A 200 -15.72 -17.62 3.83
C ASP A 200 -14.39 -18.23 3.37
N LYS A 201 -13.26 -17.66 3.82
CA LYS A 201 -11.92 -18.23 3.59
C LYS A 201 -11.77 -19.59 4.27
N TYR A 202 -12.15 -19.71 5.53
CA TYR A 202 -12.08 -20.97 6.28
C TYR A 202 -12.89 -22.06 5.56
N LEU A 203 -14.15 -21.79 5.19
CA LEU A 203 -15.00 -22.72 4.45
C LEU A 203 -14.40 -23.13 3.10
N SER A 204 -13.67 -22.21 2.44
CA SER A 204 -12.99 -22.55 1.21
C SER A 204 -11.82 -23.50 1.42
N GLY A 205 -11.14 -23.48 2.57
CA GLY A 205 -9.91 -24.26 2.78
C GLY A 205 -10.11 -25.62 3.47
N ILE A 206 -11.24 -25.85 4.12
CA ILE A 206 -11.49 -27.10 4.87
C ILE A 206 -11.55 -28.35 3.96
N PRO A 207 -11.30 -29.54 4.53
CA PRO A 207 -11.45 -30.80 3.83
C PRO A 207 -12.83 -31.00 3.20
N SER A 208 -12.86 -31.50 1.97
CA SER A 208 -14.08 -31.57 1.16
C SER A 208 -15.17 -32.48 1.75
N HIS A 209 -14.77 -33.57 2.41
CA HIS A 209 -15.70 -34.50 3.07
C HIS A 209 -16.42 -33.89 4.27
N VAL A 210 -15.79 -32.90 4.92
CA VAL A 210 -16.40 -32.13 6.01
C VAL A 210 -17.28 -31.02 5.46
N TYR A 211 -16.80 -30.29 4.45
CA TYR A 211 -17.54 -29.21 3.80
C TYR A 211 -18.95 -29.66 3.35
N HIS A 212 -19.04 -30.81 2.66
CA HIS A 212 -20.32 -31.34 2.19
C HIS A 212 -21.35 -31.63 3.29
N LYS A 213 -20.91 -31.78 4.55
CA LYS A 213 -21.80 -32.04 5.69
C LYS A 213 -22.30 -30.77 6.36
N ILE A 214 -21.61 -29.66 6.18
CA ILE A 214 -21.92 -28.39 6.85
C ILE A 214 -22.32 -27.28 5.87
N GLU A 215 -22.31 -27.53 4.56
CA GLU A 215 -22.58 -26.55 3.50
C GLU A 215 -23.92 -25.82 3.64
N LEU A 216 -24.93 -26.46 4.22
CA LEU A 216 -26.26 -25.87 4.44
C LEU A 216 -26.38 -25.14 5.78
N GLU A 217 -25.40 -25.26 6.66
CA GLU A 217 -25.39 -24.61 7.97
C GLU A 217 -24.87 -23.17 7.86
N THR A 218 -25.52 -22.23 8.55
CA THR A 218 -25.15 -20.81 8.52
C THR A 218 -24.30 -20.44 9.73
N PHE A 219 -23.11 -19.89 9.49
CA PHE A 219 -22.19 -19.45 10.53
C PHE A 219 -21.94 -17.95 10.46
N THR A 220 -21.72 -17.33 11.63
CA THR A 220 -21.44 -15.89 11.76
C THR A 220 -19.95 -15.58 11.96
N THR A 221 -19.16 -16.58 12.37
CA THR A 221 -17.73 -16.46 12.65
C THR A 221 -17.00 -17.73 12.23
N TRP A 222 -15.71 -17.64 11.93
CA TRP A 222 -14.91 -18.80 11.56
C TRP A 222 -14.72 -19.77 12.76
N GLN A 223 -14.68 -19.27 14.01
CA GLN A 223 -14.58 -20.14 15.19
C GLN A 223 -15.83 -21.02 15.38
N ALA A 224 -17.01 -20.50 15.04
CA ALA A 224 -18.23 -21.28 15.06
C ALA A 224 -18.20 -22.39 14.01
N THR A 225 -17.68 -22.09 12.81
CA THR A 225 -17.45 -23.08 11.76
C THR A 225 -16.43 -24.13 12.21
N ASP A 226 -15.30 -23.71 12.79
CA ASP A 226 -14.22 -24.58 13.27
C ASP A 226 -14.66 -25.59 14.33
N LYS A 227 -15.49 -25.12 15.27
CA LYS A 227 -16.10 -26.01 16.25
C LYS A 227 -16.94 -27.08 15.57
N ARG A 228 -17.77 -26.70 14.60
CA ARG A 228 -18.68 -27.60 13.91
C ARG A 228 -17.96 -28.59 13.01
N THR A 229 -16.94 -28.16 12.29
CA THR A 229 -16.11 -29.03 11.46
C THR A 229 -15.42 -30.10 12.31
N THR A 230 -14.91 -29.74 13.48
CA THR A 230 -14.29 -30.69 14.41
C THR A 230 -15.28 -31.73 14.92
N GLU A 231 -16.51 -31.34 15.28
CA GLU A 231 -17.56 -32.27 15.68
C GLU A 231 -17.91 -33.26 14.55
N VAL A 232 -18.03 -32.76 13.32
CA VAL A 232 -18.36 -33.59 12.15
C VAL A 232 -17.24 -34.58 11.82
N GLU A 233 -15.98 -34.16 11.90
CA GLU A 233 -14.81 -35.02 11.69
C GLU A 233 -14.79 -36.17 12.70
N GLN A 234 -15.02 -35.88 13.99
CA GLN A 234 -15.09 -36.91 15.03
C GLN A 234 -16.20 -37.94 14.77
N ILE A 235 -17.39 -37.48 14.35
CA ILE A 235 -18.49 -38.38 14.01
C ILE A 235 -18.11 -39.29 12.83
N LEU A 236 -17.41 -38.75 11.83
CA LEU A 236 -16.93 -39.52 10.68
C LEU A 236 -15.90 -40.57 11.06
N ASP A 237 -14.92 -40.20 11.89
CA ASP A 237 -13.88 -41.12 12.35
C ASP A 237 -14.47 -42.28 13.18
N VAL A 238 -15.41 -41.98 14.10
CA VAL A 238 -16.17 -43.00 14.84
C VAL A 238 -16.98 -43.91 13.91
N SER A 239 -17.58 -43.36 12.85
CA SER A 239 -18.35 -44.15 11.88
C SER A 239 -17.44 -45.07 11.06
N GLN A 240 -16.26 -44.59 10.67
CA GLN A 240 -15.25 -45.35 9.95
C GLN A 240 -14.65 -46.47 10.82
N ALA A 241 -14.39 -46.22 12.09
CA ALA A 241 -13.88 -47.23 13.02
C ALA A 241 -14.88 -48.38 13.25
N ARG A 242 -16.19 -48.12 13.16
CA ARG A 242 -17.26 -49.11 13.33
C ARG A 242 -17.65 -49.84 12.04
N GLN A 243 -17.22 -49.38 10.86
CA GLN A 243 -17.52 -50.02 9.58
C GLN A 243 -17.09 -51.51 9.47
N PRO A 244 -15.94 -51.95 10.00
CA PRO A 244 -15.53 -53.35 9.93
C PRO A 244 -16.49 -54.29 10.67
N GLU A 245 -17.07 -53.84 11.79
CA GLU A 245 -18.00 -54.64 12.58
C GLU A 245 -19.31 -54.88 11.81
N LEU A 246 -19.84 -53.85 11.14
CA LEU A 246 -21.08 -53.95 10.36
C LEU A 246 -20.91 -54.80 9.09
N ASN A 247 -19.78 -54.70 8.39
CA ASN A 247 -19.53 -55.53 7.20
C ASN A 247 -19.44 -57.03 7.54
N ASN A 248 -19.02 -57.39 8.75
CA ASN A 248 -19.02 -58.79 9.21
C ASN A 248 -20.43 -59.34 9.50
N PHE A 249 -21.41 -58.48 9.82
CA PHE A 249 -22.81 -58.91 10.04
C PHE A 249 -23.59 -59.19 8.75
N PHE A 250 -23.19 -58.61 7.62
CA PHE A 250 -23.85 -58.83 6.31
C PHE A 250 -23.22 -59.94 5.47
N LEU A 251 -22.14 -60.57 5.96
CA LEU A 251 -21.41 -61.64 5.26
C LEU A 251 -21.56 -63.03 5.93
N ALA A 252 -22.44 -63.17 6.91
CA ALA A 252 -22.82 -64.45 7.53
C ALA A 252 -24.22 -64.87 7.10
#